data_AF-A0A225B2L2-F1
#
_entry.id   AF-A0A225B2L2-F1
#
_cell.length_a   1.000
_cell.length_b   1.000
_cell.length_c   1.000
_cell.angle_alpha   90.00
_cell.angle_beta   90.00
_cell.angle_gamma   90.00
#
_symmetry.space_group_name_H-M   'P 1'
#
loop_
_entity.id
_entity.type
_entity.pdbx_description
1 polymer ?
#
loop_
_entity_poly.entity_id
_entity_poly.type
_entity_poly.pdbx_seq_one_letter_code
_entity_poly.pdbx_strand_id
1 'polypeptide(L)'
;MKVSSAFAATLSAIIAACSALPSDSMVSRRSTSDRLVFAHFMVGIVSDRTSASDYDADMQRAKAYGIDAFALNIGTDTFSDQQLGYAYESAANNDMKVFISFDFNWWSTSQATEIGQKIAQYGSLAGQLMYDDKIFVSSFAGDGVDVAALKSAAGGNVFFAPNFHPSYGTDLSDVDGLLNWMGWPSNGNNKAPTAGANVTVEEGDEEYITALDGKPYIAPASPWFSTHFGPEVTYSKNWVFPSDLLFYQRWNDLLTLGPQFIEVVTWNDYGESHYVGPLNSPHTDDGSSRWANDMPHDGWLDLAKPYIAAFHDGATSLSSSYITEDQLIYWYRPQPRLMDCDATDTCMVAANNDTGNYFEGRPNGWESMEDAVFVVALLQSAGTVQVTSGPNTETFDAPAGASAFQVPMGFGPQSFSLSRDGETVLSGTSLKDIIDGCVCGIYNFNAYVGSLPATFSDPLEPPSLNAFSEGLKVSTCSATPSLGLTSTTPPETIPTGTITPGSAITGAATTTSTISTTSTISTTSTFISTTTTTTSSAATSTTTGTCIAGTGPDNYSGLCSFCCNYGYCPGSDGSAGPCTCTAYGDPVPTPPVTGTVGVPLDGEGDSYLGLCSFACNHGYCPSTACQVES
;
A
#
# COMPACT_ATOMS: atom_id res chain seq x y z
N MET A 1 -60.89 71.43 10.46
CA MET A 1 -61.32 72.16 9.26
C MET A 1 -61.23 71.20 8.09
N LYS A 2 -62.34 71.02 7.35
CA LYS A 2 -62.47 70.80 5.88
C LYS A 2 -61.39 69.94 5.15
N VAL A 3 -61.66 68.99 4.25
CA VAL A 3 -62.82 68.53 3.47
C VAL A 3 -62.40 67.17 2.87
N SER A 4 -63.39 66.29 2.67
CA SER A 4 -63.58 65.25 1.63
C SER A 4 -62.51 65.15 0.52
N SER A 5 -62.24 63.98 -0.06
CA SER A 5 -63.10 63.42 -1.11
C SER A 5 -62.63 62.01 -1.51
N ALA A 6 -63.61 61.12 -1.68
CA ALA A 6 -63.48 59.83 -2.32
C ALA A 6 -63.45 59.97 -3.85
N PHE A 7 -62.74 59.06 -4.54
CA PHE A 7 -63.08 58.65 -5.89
C PHE A 7 -62.79 57.15 -6.06
N ALA A 8 -63.77 56.46 -6.62
CA ALA A 8 -63.85 55.02 -6.86
C ALA A 8 -63.65 54.71 -8.35
N ALA A 9 -63.05 53.56 -8.66
CA ALA A 9 -63.26 52.70 -9.85
C ALA A 9 -62.35 51.46 -9.71
N THR A 10 -62.84 50.26 -9.33
CA THR A 10 -63.20 49.10 -10.20
C THR A 10 -62.08 48.69 -11.18
N LEU A 11 -61.59 47.44 -11.31
CA LEU A 11 -62.18 46.11 -11.15
C LEU A 11 -61.07 45.02 -11.28
N SER A 12 -61.32 43.83 -10.71
CA SER A 12 -60.65 42.52 -10.95
C SER A 12 -59.24 42.35 -10.36
N ALA A 13 -58.84 41.25 -9.71
CA ALA A 13 -59.26 39.87 -9.84
C ALA A 13 -58.81 39.02 -8.62
N ILE A 14 -59.56 37.94 -8.36
CA ILE A 14 -59.16 36.65 -7.76
C ILE A 14 -58.66 36.67 -6.30
N ILE A 15 -59.52 36.18 -5.40
CA ILE A 15 -59.14 35.61 -4.11
C ILE A 15 -58.61 34.20 -4.38
N ALA A 16 -57.32 33.97 -4.15
CA ALA A 16 -56.76 32.64 -3.95
C ALA A 16 -56.25 32.54 -2.52
N ALA A 17 -56.76 31.55 -1.78
CA ALA A 17 -56.36 31.25 -0.43
C ALA A 17 -54.88 30.82 -0.38
N CYS A 18 -54.04 31.57 0.33
CA CYS A 18 -52.72 31.09 0.73
C CYS A 18 -52.86 30.30 2.03
N SER A 19 -52.94 28.98 1.91
CA SER A 19 -52.56 28.07 2.98
C SER A 19 -51.06 28.24 3.22
N ALA A 20 -50.68 28.45 4.48
CA ALA A 20 -49.28 28.52 4.90
C ALA A 20 -48.55 27.22 4.52
N LEU A 21 -47.47 27.34 3.74
CA LEU A 21 -46.49 26.27 3.57
C LEU A 21 -45.45 26.37 4.69
N PRO A 22 -44.93 25.24 5.19
CA PRO A 22 -43.84 25.25 6.15
C PRO A 22 -42.62 25.89 5.50
N SER A 23 -41.92 26.72 6.27
CA SER A 23 -40.61 27.25 5.94
C SER A 23 -39.68 26.11 5.56
N ASP A 24 -39.35 26.05 4.28
CA ASP A 24 -38.31 25.20 3.70
C ASP A 24 -36.99 25.60 4.36
N SER A 25 -36.52 24.78 5.29
CA SER A 25 -35.16 24.84 5.79
C SER A 25 -34.27 24.64 4.57
N MET A 26 -33.64 25.71 4.09
CA MET A 26 -32.56 25.61 3.12
C MET A 26 -31.42 24.81 3.78
N VAL A 27 -31.49 23.49 3.67
CA VAL A 27 -30.32 22.65 3.65
C VAL A 27 -29.57 23.10 2.40
N SER A 28 -28.64 24.02 2.59
CA SER A 28 -27.65 24.36 1.58
C SER A 28 -27.04 23.03 1.15
N ARG A 29 -27.28 22.58 -0.08
CA ARG A 29 -26.49 21.51 -0.68
C ARG A 29 -25.03 21.95 -0.55
N ARG A 30 -24.29 21.31 0.36
CA ARG A 30 -22.86 21.52 0.49
C ARG A 30 -22.21 21.16 -0.85
N SER A 31 -21.23 21.95 -1.23
CA SER A 31 -20.44 21.75 -2.44
C SER A 31 -19.75 20.39 -2.36
N THR A 32 -19.55 19.71 -3.50
CA THR A 32 -18.78 18.46 -3.62
C THR A 32 -17.27 18.63 -3.33
N SER A 33 -16.85 19.78 -2.78
CA SER A 33 -15.47 20.17 -2.47
C SER A 33 -15.11 20.04 -0.99
N ASP A 34 -16.05 19.64 -0.12
CA ASP A 34 -15.88 19.72 1.34
C ASP A 34 -15.46 18.40 1.99
N ARG A 35 -15.30 17.34 1.19
CA ARG A 35 -14.94 16.00 1.64
C ARG A 35 -13.61 15.59 1.05
N LEU A 36 -12.59 15.42 1.90
CA LEU A 36 -11.27 14.99 1.47
C LEU A 36 -10.87 13.68 2.15
N VAL A 37 -10.15 12.84 1.42
CA VAL A 37 -9.54 11.62 1.92
C VAL A 37 -8.02 11.77 1.90
N PHE A 38 -7.37 11.53 3.01
CA PHE A 38 -5.93 11.56 3.14
C PHE A 38 -5.39 10.15 3.36
N ALA A 39 -4.10 9.96 3.15
CA ALA A 39 -3.39 8.79 3.66
C ALA A 39 -2.15 9.23 4.46
N HIS A 40 -1.97 8.64 5.63
CA HIS A 40 -0.85 8.96 6.51
C HIS A 40 0.43 8.31 5.98
N PHE A 41 1.49 9.09 5.79
CA PHE A 41 2.73 8.65 5.16
C PHE A 41 3.92 8.84 6.11
N MET A 42 4.57 7.74 6.48
CA MET A 42 5.73 7.71 7.35
C MET A 42 6.99 8.17 6.61
N VAL A 43 7.41 9.41 6.85
CA VAL A 43 8.67 9.94 6.27
C VAL A 43 9.89 9.32 6.96
N GLY A 44 9.74 8.91 8.23
CA GLY A 44 10.84 8.35 9.04
C GLY A 44 11.49 7.09 8.49
N ILE A 45 10.86 6.41 7.52
CA ILE A 45 11.37 5.15 6.93
C ILE A 45 11.82 5.31 5.47
N VAL A 46 11.81 6.49 4.88
CA VAL A 46 12.14 6.69 3.45
C VAL A 46 13.46 7.43 3.24
N SER A 47 14.42 7.19 4.13
CA SER A 47 15.73 7.85 4.09
C SER A 47 16.59 7.49 2.88
N ASP A 48 16.24 6.41 2.18
CA ASP A 48 16.87 5.89 0.97
C ASP A 48 16.42 6.56 -0.33
N ARG A 49 15.31 7.29 -0.31
CA ARG A 49 14.83 8.04 -1.48
C ARG A 49 15.80 9.17 -1.82
N THR A 50 16.23 9.23 -3.08
CA THR A 50 17.28 10.14 -3.55
C THR A 50 16.75 11.28 -4.41
N SER A 51 15.48 11.21 -4.83
CA SER A 51 14.85 12.20 -5.71
C SER A 51 13.34 12.30 -5.51
N ALA A 52 12.73 13.36 -6.07
CA ALA A 52 11.28 13.49 -6.13
C ALA A 52 10.60 12.35 -6.90
N SER A 53 11.23 11.82 -7.96
CA SER A 53 10.63 10.73 -8.75
C SER A 53 10.45 9.43 -7.97
N ASP A 54 11.19 9.24 -6.88
CA ASP A 54 11.03 8.08 -6.00
C ASP A 54 9.67 8.09 -5.25
N TYR A 55 8.95 9.22 -5.27
CA TYR A 55 7.58 9.36 -4.75
C TYR A 55 6.49 9.30 -5.83
N ASP A 56 6.84 9.36 -7.12
CA ASP A 56 5.86 9.56 -8.19
C ASP A 56 4.85 8.41 -8.27
N ALA A 57 5.31 7.16 -8.09
CA ALA A 57 4.44 5.98 -8.12
C ALA A 57 3.42 6.01 -6.97
N ASP A 58 3.83 6.46 -5.78
CA ASP A 58 2.92 6.63 -4.63
C ASP A 58 1.87 7.70 -4.92
N MET A 59 2.30 8.87 -5.41
CA MET A 59 1.42 10.00 -5.73
C MET A 59 0.39 9.62 -6.79
N GLN A 60 0.84 8.99 -7.89
CA GLN A 60 -0.03 8.59 -8.99
C GLN A 60 -1.03 7.53 -8.55
N ARG A 61 -0.59 6.56 -7.75
CA ARG A 61 -1.48 5.51 -7.23
C ARG A 61 -2.51 6.09 -6.27
N ALA A 62 -2.08 6.85 -5.24
CA ALA A 62 -3.00 7.47 -4.30
C ALA A 62 -4.07 8.32 -5.03
N LYS A 63 -3.64 9.14 -5.99
CA LYS A 63 -4.55 9.93 -6.84
C LYS A 63 -5.56 9.07 -7.61
N ALA A 64 -5.10 7.98 -8.22
CA ALA A 64 -5.94 7.08 -9.01
C ALA A 64 -7.00 6.34 -8.16
N TYR A 65 -6.81 6.27 -6.84
CA TYR A 65 -7.74 5.70 -5.88
C TYR A 65 -8.62 6.75 -5.19
N GLY A 66 -8.45 8.03 -5.54
CA GLY A 66 -9.22 9.14 -4.98
C GLY A 66 -8.68 9.67 -3.65
N ILE A 67 -7.45 9.36 -3.27
CA ILE A 67 -6.81 10.02 -2.12
C ILE A 67 -6.38 11.42 -2.54
N ASP A 68 -6.81 12.43 -1.77
CA ASP A 68 -6.65 13.86 -2.05
C ASP A 68 -5.33 14.45 -1.51
N ALA A 69 -4.71 13.82 -0.51
CA ALA A 69 -3.37 14.20 -0.06
C ALA A 69 -2.66 13.11 0.76
N PHE A 70 -1.33 13.18 0.83
CA PHE A 70 -0.59 12.50 1.89
C PHE A 70 -0.37 13.42 3.11
N ALA A 71 -0.63 12.89 4.30
CA ALA A 71 -0.21 13.47 5.57
C ALA A 71 1.21 12.99 5.89
N LEU A 72 2.22 13.81 5.59
CA LEU A 72 3.64 13.47 5.75
C LEU A 72 4.03 13.53 7.23
N ASN A 73 4.06 12.37 7.89
CA ASN A 73 4.48 12.21 9.26
C ASN A 73 5.99 12.42 9.39
N ILE A 74 6.40 13.43 10.16
CA ILE A 74 7.81 13.75 10.36
C ILE A 74 8.20 13.74 11.84
N GLY A 75 9.33 13.09 12.12
CA GLY A 75 10.14 13.33 13.31
C GLY A 75 11.10 14.50 13.12
N THR A 76 12.21 14.46 13.85
CA THR A 76 13.30 15.46 13.77
C THR A 76 14.55 14.91 13.07
N ASP A 77 14.38 13.89 12.24
CA ASP A 77 15.48 13.21 11.55
C ASP A 77 16.28 14.16 10.64
N THR A 78 17.57 13.85 10.49
CA THR A 78 18.48 14.70 9.70
C THR A 78 18.14 14.75 8.20
N PHE A 79 17.41 13.76 7.69
CA PHE A 79 16.96 13.68 6.31
C PHE A 79 15.55 14.25 6.08
N SER A 80 14.79 14.60 7.14
CA SER A 80 13.39 15.02 7.01
C SER A 80 13.20 16.19 6.05
N ASP A 81 14.04 17.22 6.11
CA ASP A 81 13.92 18.38 5.23
C ASP A 81 14.17 18.03 3.75
N GLN A 82 15.10 17.11 3.48
CA GLN A 82 15.38 16.61 2.14
C GLN A 82 14.18 15.81 1.61
N GLN A 83 13.65 14.88 2.41
CA GLN A 83 12.51 14.04 2.01
C GLN A 83 11.23 14.86 1.84
N LEU A 84 10.98 15.84 2.70
CA LEU A 84 9.90 16.81 2.50
C LEU A 84 10.10 17.58 1.18
N GLY A 85 11.32 18.02 0.87
CA GLY A 85 11.60 18.67 -0.42
C GLY A 85 11.19 17.82 -1.61
N TYR A 86 11.58 16.55 -1.62
CA TYR A 86 11.23 15.58 -2.67
C TYR A 86 9.74 15.28 -2.72
N ALA A 87 9.08 15.06 -1.59
CA ALA A 87 7.65 14.77 -1.52
C ALA A 87 6.81 15.95 -2.03
N TYR A 88 7.12 17.19 -1.65
CA TYR A 88 6.41 18.38 -2.14
C TYR A 88 6.63 18.64 -3.64
N GLU A 89 7.85 18.39 -4.14
CA GLU A 89 8.15 18.48 -5.57
C GLU A 89 7.38 17.42 -6.37
N SER A 90 7.40 16.16 -5.94
CA SER A 90 6.65 15.08 -6.58
C SER A 90 5.14 15.33 -6.54
N ALA A 91 4.61 15.81 -5.41
CA ALA A 91 3.20 16.18 -5.31
C ALA A 91 2.84 17.25 -6.34
N ALA A 92 3.66 18.29 -6.51
CA ALA A 92 3.44 19.30 -7.54
C ALA A 92 3.53 18.71 -8.97
N ASN A 93 4.49 17.83 -9.24
CA ASN A 93 4.69 17.20 -10.55
C ASN A 93 3.53 16.28 -10.95
N ASN A 94 2.88 15.63 -9.99
CA ASN A 94 1.78 14.68 -10.22
C ASN A 94 0.39 15.29 -9.99
N ASP A 95 0.31 16.61 -9.75
CA ASP A 95 -0.93 17.31 -9.41
C ASP A 95 -1.64 16.64 -8.21
N MET A 96 -0.84 16.24 -7.23
CA MET A 96 -1.27 15.71 -5.95
C MET A 96 -1.04 16.77 -4.86
N LYS A 97 -1.54 16.53 -3.66
CA LYS A 97 -1.29 17.39 -2.50
C LYS A 97 -0.63 16.61 -1.36
N VAL A 98 0.07 17.34 -0.53
CA VAL A 98 0.68 16.86 0.71
C VAL A 98 0.52 17.91 1.79
N PHE A 99 0.55 17.50 3.04
CA PHE A 99 0.69 18.39 4.19
C PHE A 99 1.54 17.73 5.27
N ILE A 100 2.11 18.52 6.17
CA ILE A 100 2.93 17.99 7.26
C ILE A 100 2.04 17.53 8.42
N SER A 101 2.34 16.33 8.92
CA SER A 101 1.90 15.83 10.23
C SER A 101 3.12 15.77 11.17
N PHE A 102 3.14 16.59 12.21
CA PHE A 102 4.25 16.59 13.17
C PHE A 102 4.11 15.46 14.20
N ASP A 103 5.13 14.61 14.37
CA ASP A 103 5.11 13.54 15.36
C ASP A 103 5.71 14.00 16.70
N PHE A 104 4.87 14.14 17.73
CA PHE A 104 5.28 14.59 19.07
C PHE A 104 5.95 13.50 19.93
N ASN A 105 6.21 12.30 19.39
CA ASN A 105 7.24 11.43 19.96
C ASN A 105 8.65 12.01 19.77
N TRP A 106 8.83 12.90 18.77
CA TRP A 106 10.10 13.54 18.45
C TRP A 106 10.07 15.05 18.67
N TRP A 107 8.94 15.69 18.36
CA TRP A 107 8.70 17.10 18.61
C TRP A 107 8.20 17.35 20.05
N SER A 108 8.46 18.54 20.58
CA SER A 108 8.01 18.97 21.91
C SER A 108 6.98 20.10 21.82
N THR A 109 6.03 20.12 22.74
CA THR A 109 5.05 21.22 22.89
C THR A 109 5.69 22.58 23.15
N SER A 110 6.93 22.61 23.63
CA SER A 110 7.72 23.83 23.79
C SER A 110 8.24 24.43 22.47
N GLN A 111 8.13 23.70 21.35
CA GLN A 111 8.69 24.07 20.04
C GLN A 111 7.64 24.66 19.09
N ALA A 112 6.57 25.27 19.62
CA ALA A 112 5.50 25.84 18.80
C ALA A 112 6.01 26.81 17.72
N THR A 113 7.02 27.61 18.03
CA THR A 113 7.59 28.58 17.08
C THR A 113 8.36 27.88 15.96
N GLU A 114 9.17 26.88 16.27
CA GLU A 114 9.93 26.09 15.32
C GLU A 114 9.02 25.29 14.39
N ILE A 115 7.94 24.71 14.93
CA ILE A 115 6.89 24.05 14.16
C ILE A 115 6.24 25.06 13.20
N GLY A 116 5.86 26.24 13.69
CA GLY A 116 5.31 27.31 12.85
C GLY A 116 6.26 27.76 11.74
N GLN A 117 7.55 27.88 12.02
CA GLN A 117 8.57 28.19 11.01
C GLN A 117 8.69 27.09 9.94
N LYS A 118 8.60 25.82 10.33
CA LYS A 118 8.57 24.68 9.41
C LYS A 118 7.33 24.72 8.52
N ILE A 119 6.16 25.04 9.07
CA ILE A 119 4.92 25.24 8.30
C ILE A 119 5.11 26.37 7.28
N ALA A 120 5.69 27.51 7.66
CA ALA A 120 5.96 28.62 6.74
C ALA A 120 6.94 28.24 5.61
N GLN A 121 7.93 27.38 5.90
CA GLN A 121 8.93 26.92 4.94
C GLN A 121 8.30 26.16 3.75
N TYR A 122 7.31 25.31 4.02
CA TYR A 122 6.67 24.45 3.00
C TYR A 122 5.31 24.94 2.52
N GLY A 123 4.61 25.74 3.34
CA GLY A 123 3.22 26.12 3.12
C GLY A 123 2.93 26.99 1.89
N SER A 124 3.97 27.47 1.19
CA SER A 124 3.83 28.22 -0.07
C SER A 124 4.17 27.38 -1.32
N LEU A 125 4.59 26.13 -1.14
CA LEU A 125 4.93 25.24 -2.24
C LEU A 125 3.67 24.73 -2.94
N ALA A 126 3.75 24.51 -4.26
CA ALA A 126 2.59 24.12 -5.07
C ALA A 126 1.95 22.78 -4.67
N GLY A 127 2.74 21.88 -4.07
CA GLY A 127 2.28 20.61 -3.52
C GLY A 127 1.53 20.71 -2.18
N GLN A 128 1.56 21.87 -1.51
CA GLN A 128 0.87 22.05 -0.23
C GLN A 128 -0.65 21.92 -0.39
N LEU A 129 -1.29 21.12 0.46
CA LEU A 129 -2.74 21.13 0.63
C LEU A 129 -3.18 22.45 1.28
N MET A 130 -4.05 23.18 0.58
CA MET A 130 -4.71 24.37 1.09
C MET A 130 -6.19 24.06 1.31
N TYR A 131 -6.76 24.51 2.44
CA TYR A 131 -8.18 24.37 2.75
C TYR A 131 -8.72 25.72 3.21
N ASP A 132 -9.75 26.23 2.53
CA ASP A 132 -10.28 27.59 2.76
C ASP A 132 -9.17 28.67 2.82
N ASP A 133 -8.29 28.65 1.82
CA ASP A 133 -7.09 29.50 1.72
C ASP A 133 -6.09 29.39 2.88
N LYS A 134 -6.22 28.39 3.77
CA LYS A 134 -5.29 28.12 4.87
C LYS A 134 -4.36 26.96 4.55
N ILE A 135 -3.13 27.01 5.08
CA ILE A 135 -2.17 25.90 5.03
C ILE A 135 -2.69 24.77 5.91
N PHE A 136 -3.02 23.62 5.33
CA PHE A 136 -3.47 22.46 6.11
C PHE A 136 -2.28 21.79 6.80
N VAL A 137 -2.42 21.48 8.09
CA VAL A 137 -1.39 20.85 8.93
C VAL A 137 -2.05 19.99 9.99
N SER A 138 -1.46 18.83 10.30
CA SER A 138 -1.87 17.99 11.43
C SER A 138 -0.68 17.64 12.34
N SER A 139 -0.93 16.80 13.34
CA SER A 139 0.11 16.20 14.18
C SER A 139 -0.36 14.87 14.76
N PHE A 140 0.58 13.99 15.05
CA PHE A 140 0.37 12.86 15.96
C PHE A 140 0.67 13.34 17.38
N ALA A 141 -0.32 13.29 18.27
CA ALA A 141 -0.29 13.94 19.58
C ALA A 141 0.06 15.44 19.51
N GLY A 142 0.63 15.98 20.59
CA GLY A 142 1.01 17.39 20.73
C GLY A 142 0.13 18.20 21.68
N ASP A 143 -0.69 17.53 22.49
CA ASP A 143 -1.55 18.12 23.50
C ASP A 143 -0.83 19.20 24.33
N GLY A 144 -1.30 20.44 24.22
CA GLY A 144 -0.75 21.58 24.96
C GLY A 144 0.36 22.37 24.25
N VAL A 145 0.66 22.09 22.98
CA VAL A 145 1.44 23.04 22.15
C VAL A 145 0.72 24.38 22.05
N ASP A 146 1.47 25.48 22.09
CA ASP A 146 0.92 26.83 21.94
C ASP A 146 0.49 27.07 20.48
N VAL A 147 -0.78 26.77 20.18
CA VAL A 147 -1.35 26.88 18.83
C VAL A 147 -1.31 28.32 18.32
N ALA A 148 -1.48 29.32 19.18
CA ALA A 148 -1.42 30.72 18.80
C ALA A 148 0.02 31.13 18.38
N ALA A 149 1.04 30.70 19.14
CA ALA A 149 2.43 30.92 18.77
C ALA A 149 2.81 30.20 17.47
N LEU A 150 2.36 28.94 17.30
CA LEU A 150 2.54 28.16 16.07
C LEU A 150 1.95 28.89 14.87
N LYS A 151 0.67 29.29 14.95
CA LYS A 151 -0.02 30.01 13.87
C LYS A 151 0.68 31.34 13.58
N SER A 152 1.11 32.08 14.60
CA SER A 152 1.84 33.33 14.43
C SER A 152 3.17 33.12 13.69
N ALA A 153 3.95 32.11 14.06
CA ALA A 153 5.22 31.80 13.42
C ALA A 153 5.05 31.28 11.98
N ALA A 154 3.93 30.62 11.68
CA ALA A 154 3.55 30.19 10.34
C ALA A 154 3.03 31.31 9.43
N GLY A 155 2.79 32.52 9.96
CA GLY A 155 2.25 33.65 9.19
C GLY A 155 0.73 33.83 9.25
N GLY A 156 0.05 33.15 10.19
CA GLY A 156 -1.31 33.47 10.62
C GLY A 156 -2.45 32.82 9.84
N ASN A 157 -2.18 31.96 8.85
CA ASN A 157 -3.19 31.38 7.97
C ASN A 157 -3.06 29.85 7.87
N VAL A 158 -3.19 29.16 9.00
CA VAL A 158 -3.06 27.70 9.13
C VAL A 158 -4.39 27.10 9.55
N PHE A 159 -4.77 26.00 8.89
CA PHE A 159 -5.81 25.09 9.32
C PHE A 159 -5.11 23.96 10.09
N PHE A 160 -5.16 24.02 11.41
CA PHE A 160 -4.48 23.05 12.26
C PHE A 160 -5.46 22.03 12.82
N ALA A 161 -5.29 20.77 12.44
CA ALA A 161 -6.11 19.64 12.89
C ALA A 161 -5.24 18.54 13.53
N PRO A 162 -4.80 18.74 14.79
CA PRO A 162 -3.93 17.81 15.48
C PRO A 162 -4.68 16.58 16.00
N ASN A 163 -3.94 15.51 16.31
CA ASN A 163 -4.40 14.42 17.15
C ASN A 163 -4.27 14.77 18.65
N PHE A 164 -4.98 15.80 19.09
CA PHE A 164 -5.15 16.05 20.52
C PHE A 164 -6.22 15.14 21.10
N HIS A 165 -6.06 14.79 22.38
CA HIS A 165 -6.90 13.86 23.11
C HIS A 165 -7.90 14.64 23.99
N PRO A 166 -9.20 14.72 23.61
CA PRO A 166 -10.19 15.46 24.38
C PRO A 166 -10.32 14.97 25.83
N SER A 167 -10.22 13.66 26.05
CA SER A 167 -10.24 13.01 27.36
C SER A 167 -9.16 13.48 28.35
N TYR A 168 -8.07 14.11 27.89
CA TYR A 168 -7.04 14.69 28.77
C TYR A 168 -7.44 16.07 29.30
N GLY A 169 -8.55 16.65 28.83
CA GLY A 169 -8.93 18.02 29.12
C GLY A 169 -8.08 19.05 28.38
N THR A 170 -7.51 18.67 27.23
CA THR A 170 -6.70 19.52 26.38
C THR A 170 -7.50 20.74 25.89
N ASP A 171 -6.85 21.90 25.78
CA ASP A 171 -7.48 23.11 25.24
C ASP A 171 -7.62 22.99 23.71
N LEU A 172 -8.86 23.02 23.23
CA LEU A 172 -9.24 22.88 21.81
C LEU A 172 -9.76 24.19 21.21
N SER A 173 -9.67 25.31 21.94
CA SER A 173 -10.25 26.58 21.52
C SER A 173 -9.64 27.07 20.20
N ASP A 174 -8.31 26.96 20.07
CA ASP A 174 -7.54 27.52 18.95
C ASP A 174 -7.27 26.54 17.79
N VAL A 175 -7.64 25.27 17.88
CA VAL A 175 -7.54 24.31 16.75
C VAL A 175 -8.67 24.52 15.74
N ASP A 176 -8.44 24.22 14.46
CA ASP A 176 -9.46 24.32 13.41
C ASP A 176 -10.23 23.01 13.22
N GLY A 177 -9.63 21.87 13.54
CA GLY A 177 -10.25 20.55 13.54
C GLY A 177 -9.50 19.59 14.46
N LEU A 178 -9.85 18.31 14.44
CA LEU A 178 -9.09 17.27 15.14
C LEU A 178 -8.98 16.00 14.30
N LEU A 179 -7.80 15.39 14.37
CA LEU A 179 -7.50 14.06 13.87
C LEU A 179 -7.73 13.04 14.99
N ASN A 180 -8.64 12.09 14.78
CA ASN A 180 -8.68 10.90 15.64
C ASN A 180 -7.73 9.84 15.06
N TRP A 181 -6.78 9.37 15.85
CA TRP A 181 -5.86 8.30 15.46
C TRP A 181 -6.43 6.89 15.71
N MET A 182 -7.47 6.76 16.53
CA MET A 182 -7.96 5.47 16.99
C MET A 182 -8.74 4.73 15.90
N GLY A 183 -8.00 4.10 14.98
CA GLY A 183 -8.53 3.32 13.86
C GLY A 183 -8.97 1.91 14.24
N TRP A 184 -8.74 1.46 15.47
CA TRP A 184 -9.09 0.12 15.96
C TRP A 184 -9.70 0.14 17.34
N PRO A 185 -10.53 -0.87 17.69
CA PRO A 185 -10.94 -1.09 19.07
C PRO A 185 -9.73 -1.26 19.99
N SER A 186 -9.75 -0.59 21.13
CA SER A 186 -8.65 -0.59 22.09
C SER A 186 -9.15 -0.67 23.53
N ASN A 187 -8.25 -0.74 24.51
CA ASN A 187 -8.60 -0.58 25.92
C ASN A 187 -8.68 0.90 26.38
N GLY A 188 -8.72 1.86 25.43
CA GLY A 188 -8.68 3.29 25.70
C GLY A 188 -7.29 3.85 26.03
N ASN A 189 -6.24 3.02 26.00
CA ASN A 189 -4.85 3.42 26.29
C ASN A 189 -3.88 2.93 25.20
N ASN A 190 -4.35 2.92 23.95
CA ASN A 190 -3.57 2.47 22.78
C ASN A 190 -2.98 1.05 22.96
N LYS A 191 -3.80 0.11 23.46
CA LYS A 191 -3.49 -1.32 23.58
C LYS A 191 -4.72 -2.16 23.30
N ALA A 192 -4.51 -3.44 22.98
CA ALA A 192 -5.58 -4.38 22.71
C ALA A 192 -6.67 -4.32 23.81
N PRO A 193 -7.95 -4.47 23.45
CA PRO A 193 -9.04 -4.54 24.42
C PRO A 193 -8.79 -5.60 25.50
N THR A 194 -9.29 -5.33 26.69
CA THR A 194 -9.24 -6.25 27.83
C THR A 194 -10.65 -6.54 28.33
N ALA A 195 -10.82 -7.55 29.18
CA ALA A 195 -12.12 -7.87 29.77
C ALA A 195 -12.75 -6.71 30.57
N GLY A 196 -11.94 -5.75 31.04
CA GLY A 196 -12.40 -4.60 31.82
C GLY A 196 -12.43 -3.27 31.07
N ALA A 197 -11.92 -3.21 29.83
CA ALA A 197 -11.84 -1.98 29.05
C ALA A 197 -11.83 -2.29 27.54
N ASN A 198 -12.84 -1.79 26.84
CA ASN A 198 -13.01 -1.88 25.40
C ASN A 198 -13.65 -0.58 24.92
N VAL A 199 -12.94 0.16 24.09
CA VAL A 199 -13.37 1.39 23.44
C VAL A 199 -13.39 1.10 21.94
N THR A 200 -14.57 1.22 21.35
CA THR A 200 -14.80 1.05 19.90
C THR A 200 -14.36 2.27 19.12
N VAL A 201 -14.14 2.11 17.81
CA VAL A 201 -13.77 3.23 16.92
C VAL A 201 -14.87 4.30 16.94
N GLU A 202 -16.13 3.88 16.93
CA GLU A 202 -17.31 4.75 16.95
C GLU A 202 -17.41 5.56 18.26
N GLU A 203 -17.10 4.95 19.41
CA GLU A 203 -17.04 5.69 20.69
C GLU A 203 -15.94 6.76 20.66
N GLY A 204 -14.83 6.51 19.97
CA GLY A 204 -13.80 7.53 19.73
C GLY A 204 -14.26 8.63 18.78
N ASP A 205 -14.99 8.28 17.72
CA ASP A 205 -15.61 9.29 16.84
C ASP A 205 -16.54 10.20 17.65
N GLU A 206 -17.40 9.63 18.49
CA GLU A 206 -18.33 10.37 19.34
C GLU A 206 -17.61 11.32 20.30
N GLU A 207 -16.50 10.89 20.92
CA GLU A 207 -15.67 11.74 21.78
C GLU A 207 -15.15 12.96 21.02
N TYR A 208 -14.52 12.75 19.86
CA TYR A 208 -13.91 13.81 19.07
C TYR A 208 -14.96 14.76 18.48
N ILE A 209 -16.04 14.22 17.92
CA ILE A 209 -17.13 15.02 17.33
C ILE A 209 -17.80 15.89 18.40
N THR A 210 -18.04 15.33 19.59
CA THR A 210 -18.60 16.08 20.72
C THR A 210 -17.66 17.20 21.15
N ALA A 211 -16.36 16.93 21.24
CA ALA A 211 -15.36 17.92 21.63
C ALA A 211 -15.17 19.05 20.61
N LEU A 212 -15.38 18.75 19.32
CA LEU A 212 -15.23 19.70 18.22
C LEU A 212 -16.36 20.74 18.14
N ASP A 213 -17.54 20.47 18.73
CA ASP A 213 -18.71 21.38 18.72
C ASP A 213 -19.00 21.99 17.33
N GLY A 214 -18.95 21.14 16.29
CA GLY A 214 -19.22 21.52 14.90
C GLY A 214 -18.00 21.93 14.07
N LYS A 215 -16.78 21.98 14.64
CA LYS A 215 -15.53 22.08 13.87
C LYS A 215 -15.28 20.80 13.04
N PRO A 216 -14.54 20.87 11.91
CA PRO A 216 -14.21 19.70 11.09
C PRO A 216 -13.52 18.55 11.85
N TYR A 217 -13.92 17.34 11.50
CA TYR A 217 -13.40 16.09 12.04
C TYR A 217 -12.64 15.31 10.96
N ILE A 218 -11.47 14.77 11.30
CA ILE A 218 -10.74 13.79 10.48
C ILE A 218 -10.92 12.40 11.13
N ALA A 219 -11.72 11.57 10.48
CA ALA A 219 -12.04 10.23 10.94
C ALA A 219 -10.98 9.21 10.47
N PRO A 220 -10.50 8.30 11.33
CA PRO A 220 -9.54 7.28 10.94
C PRO A 220 -10.22 6.14 10.20
N ALA A 221 -9.55 5.65 9.16
CA ALA A 221 -9.81 4.36 8.53
C ALA A 221 -8.52 3.56 8.52
N SER A 222 -8.52 2.36 9.11
CA SER A 222 -7.33 1.52 9.11
C SER A 222 -7.69 0.04 8.99
N PRO A 223 -6.91 -0.76 8.24
CA PRO A 223 -7.15 -2.18 8.16
C PRO A 223 -6.59 -2.91 9.37
N TRP A 224 -5.34 -3.35 9.28
CA TRP A 224 -4.79 -4.37 10.16
C TRP A 224 -3.68 -3.82 11.03
N PHE A 225 -3.72 -4.07 12.33
CA PHE A 225 -2.62 -3.70 13.22
C PHE A 225 -1.90 -4.94 13.76
N SER A 226 -0.60 -5.01 13.50
CA SER A 226 0.29 -5.99 14.11
C SER A 226 1.71 -5.45 14.16
N THR A 227 2.33 -5.52 15.34
CA THR A 227 3.75 -5.15 15.51
C THR A 227 4.48 -6.18 16.34
N HIS A 228 5.74 -6.46 15.99
CA HIS A 228 6.51 -7.58 16.58
C HIS A 228 8.03 -7.29 16.66
N PHE A 229 8.36 -6.13 17.20
CA PHE A 229 9.71 -5.68 17.50
C PHE A 229 10.19 -6.21 18.87
N GLY A 230 11.24 -7.02 18.86
CA GLY A 230 11.92 -7.57 20.02
C GLY A 230 13.18 -6.79 20.44
N PRO A 231 14.15 -7.45 21.09
CA PRO A 231 15.37 -6.80 21.60
C PRO A 231 16.39 -6.41 20.51
N GLU A 232 16.16 -6.81 19.25
CA GLU A 232 17.00 -6.40 18.12
C GLU A 232 16.88 -4.92 17.77
N VAL A 233 15.81 -4.24 18.20
CA VAL A 233 15.64 -2.79 18.07
C VAL A 233 15.60 -2.09 19.43
N THR A 234 15.85 -0.77 19.44
CA THR A 234 15.81 0.04 20.68
C THR A 234 14.40 0.48 21.10
N TYR A 235 13.43 0.31 20.21
CA TYR A 235 12.03 0.74 20.34
C TYR A 235 11.07 -0.47 20.33
N SER A 236 11.37 -1.51 21.12
CA SER A 236 10.62 -2.77 21.12
C SER A 236 9.10 -2.57 21.34
N LYS A 237 8.30 -3.37 20.63
CA LYS A 237 6.84 -3.24 20.49
C LYS A 237 6.26 -4.61 20.15
N ASN A 238 5.24 -5.10 20.87
CA ASN A 238 4.67 -6.42 20.59
C ASN A 238 3.19 -6.56 20.94
N TRP A 239 2.29 -6.16 20.04
CA TRP A 239 0.84 -6.31 20.21
C TRP A 239 0.08 -6.26 18.87
N VAL A 240 -1.19 -6.60 18.93
CA VAL A 240 -2.16 -6.50 17.83
C VAL A 240 -3.41 -5.75 18.28
N PHE A 241 -4.18 -5.21 17.33
CA PHE A 241 -5.55 -4.77 17.59
C PHE A 241 -6.56 -5.64 16.83
N PRO A 242 -7.80 -5.78 17.32
CA PRO A 242 -8.88 -6.42 16.57
C PRO A 242 -9.04 -5.75 15.20
N SER A 243 -8.86 -6.52 14.13
CA SER A 243 -8.77 -5.98 12.76
C SER A 243 -9.59 -6.74 11.72
N ASP A 244 -9.87 -8.03 11.97
CA ASP A 244 -10.63 -8.99 11.14
C ASP A 244 -11.43 -8.41 9.96
N LEU A 245 -12.72 -8.09 10.12
CA LEU A 245 -13.54 -7.42 9.09
C LEU A 245 -13.61 -5.89 9.26
N LEU A 246 -12.76 -5.33 10.11
CA LEU A 246 -12.88 -3.94 10.57
C LEU A 246 -12.84 -2.95 9.42
N PHE A 247 -11.90 -3.08 8.47
CA PHE A 247 -11.76 -2.10 7.40
C PHE A 247 -13.02 -1.98 6.52
N TYR A 248 -13.62 -3.12 6.18
CA TYR A 248 -14.86 -3.17 5.42
C TYR A 248 -16.03 -2.54 6.19
N GLN A 249 -16.18 -2.90 7.46
CA GLN A 249 -17.24 -2.34 8.33
C GLN A 249 -17.05 -0.83 8.47
N ARG A 250 -15.81 -0.41 8.77
CA ARG A 250 -15.44 0.98 8.97
C ARG A 250 -15.74 1.85 7.76
N TRP A 251 -15.48 1.40 6.54
CA TRP A 251 -15.85 2.17 5.35
C TRP A 251 -17.36 2.38 5.20
N ASN A 252 -18.19 1.41 5.61
CA ASN A 252 -19.65 1.59 5.65
C ASN A 252 -20.06 2.58 6.75
N ASP A 253 -19.42 2.51 7.92
CA ASP A 253 -19.66 3.44 9.03
C ASP A 253 -19.27 4.87 8.62
N LEU A 254 -18.15 5.05 7.92
CA LEU A 254 -17.67 6.36 7.43
C LEU A 254 -18.61 6.99 6.40
N LEU A 255 -19.21 6.21 5.50
CA LEU A 255 -20.24 6.74 4.60
C LEU A 255 -21.48 7.21 5.37
N THR A 256 -21.87 6.47 6.41
CA THR A 256 -23.01 6.82 7.28
C THR A 256 -22.71 8.06 8.12
N LEU A 257 -21.52 8.12 8.72
CA LEU A 257 -21.03 9.23 9.55
C LEU A 257 -20.88 10.51 8.73
N GLY A 258 -20.35 10.37 7.50
CA GLY A 258 -20.15 11.47 6.57
C GLY A 258 -19.28 12.61 7.11
N PRO A 259 -18.09 12.33 7.70
CA PRO A 259 -17.19 13.36 8.24
C PRO A 259 -16.70 14.31 7.15
N GLN A 260 -16.09 15.43 7.55
CA GLN A 260 -15.43 16.35 6.62
C GLN A 260 -14.20 15.70 5.99
N PHE A 261 -13.42 14.98 6.79
CA PHE A 261 -12.21 14.34 6.31
C PHE A 261 -12.13 12.89 6.78
N ILE A 262 -11.49 12.07 5.96
CA ILE A 262 -11.08 10.71 6.32
C ILE A 262 -9.56 10.66 6.18
N GLU A 263 -8.88 10.03 7.13
CA GLU A 263 -7.46 9.71 6.99
C GLU A 263 -7.26 8.20 7.05
N VAL A 264 -6.72 7.64 5.97
CA VAL A 264 -6.30 6.24 5.91
C VAL A 264 -4.98 6.11 6.67
N VAL A 265 -5.01 5.41 7.79
CA VAL A 265 -3.85 5.13 8.64
C VAL A 265 -3.43 3.71 8.31
N THR A 266 -2.44 3.45 7.47
CA THR A 266 -1.47 4.35 6.85
C THR A 266 -1.19 3.94 5.41
N TRP A 267 -0.46 4.77 4.66
CA TRP A 267 0.11 4.40 3.36
C TRP A 267 1.24 3.38 3.50
N ASN A 268 2.23 3.60 4.37
CA ASN A 268 3.50 2.83 4.35
C ASN A 268 4.06 2.47 5.74
N ASP A 269 3.25 2.38 6.79
CA ASP A 269 3.75 1.88 8.08
C ASP A 269 3.80 0.35 8.11
N TYR A 270 4.90 -0.22 7.61
CA TYR A 270 5.15 -1.65 7.56
C TYR A 270 5.43 -2.25 8.95
N GLY A 271 6.01 -1.46 9.86
CA GLY A 271 6.34 -1.85 11.24
C GLY A 271 5.14 -2.11 12.13
N GLU A 272 4.02 -1.44 11.88
CA GLU A 272 2.75 -1.66 12.57
C GLU A 272 1.69 -2.38 11.70
N SER A 273 2.11 -2.83 10.51
CA SER A 273 1.33 -3.65 9.56
C SER A 273 0.03 -3.04 9.04
N HIS A 274 -0.20 -1.74 9.22
CA HIS A 274 -1.41 -1.06 8.77
C HIS A 274 -1.24 -0.26 7.48
N TYR A 275 -0.21 -0.55 6.70
CA TYR A 275 -0.02 0.00 5.36
C TYR A 275 -1.12 -0.49 4.41
N VAL A 276 -1.51 0.38 3.47
CA VAL A 276 -2.34 0.05 2.28
C VAL A 276 -1.60 0.31 0.97
N GLY A 277 -0.46 0.99 1.05
CA GLY A 277 0.44 1.23 -0.07
C GLY A 277 1.26 -0.02 -0.42
N PRO A 278 1.93 0.00 -1.57
CA PRO A 278 2.68 -1.15 -2.06
C PRO A 278 3.93 -1.43 -1.21
N LEU A 279 4.32 -2.69 -1.11
CA LEU A 279 5.62 -3.13 -0.58
C LEU A 279 6.79 -2.66 -1.45
N ASN A 280 6.60 -2.55 -2.76
CA ASN A 280 7.63 -2.10 -3.71
C ASN A 280 7.83 -0.57 -3.74
N SER A 281 7.19 0.18 -2.84
CA SER A 281 7.50 1.60 -2.64
C SER A 281 8.86 1.71 -1.94
N PRO A 282 9.84 2.48 -2.46
CA PRO A 282 11.18 2.57 -1.87
C PRO A 282 11.14 3.04 -0.41
N HIS A 283 11.76 2.27 0.48
CA HIS A 283 11.91 2.57 1.90
C HIS A 283 13.07 1.78 2.52
N THR A 284 13.67 2.34 3.57
CA THR A 284 14.60 1.63 4.45
C THR A 284 13.87 0.67 5.37
N ASP A 285 14.49 -0.49 5.60
CA ASP A 285 14.01 -1.49 6.57
C ASP A 285 14.11 -0.96 8.01
N ASP A 286 12.97 -0.81 8.68
CA ASP A 286 12.86 -0.46 10.10
C ASP A 286 12.92 -1.69 11.02
N GLY A 287 13.20 -2.88 10.46
CA GLY A 287 13.20 -4.17 11.13
C GLY A 287 11.94 -4.99 10.91
N SER A 288 10.95 -4.43 10.20
CA SER A 288 9.65 -5.09 9.95
C SER A 288 9.66 -6.09 8.80
N SER A 289 10.68 -6.07 7.95
CA SER A 289 10.74 -6.90 6.74
C SER A 289 10.58 -8.40 7.02
N ARG A 290 10.94 -8.87 8.22
CA ARG A 290 10.74 -10.27 8.65
C ARG A 290 9.28 -10.71 8.82
N TRP A 291 8.33 -9.78 8.98
CA TRP A 291 6.89 -10.07 8.90
C TRP A 291 6.17 -9.39 7.73
N ALA A 292 6.77 -8.36 7.12
CA ALA A 292 6.20 -7.66 5.96
C ALA A 292 6.57 -8.30 4.61
N ASN A 293 7.69 -9.03 4.51
CA ASN A 293 8.05 -9.71 3.26
C ASN A 293 6.95 -10.70 2.85
N ASP A 294 6.58 -10.65 1.57
CA ASP A 294 5.51 -11.47 0.99
C ASP A 294 4.14 -11.26 1.67
N MET A 295 3.83 -10.03 2.10
CA MET A 295 2.54 -9.62 2.67
C MET A 295 1.95 -8.38 1.99
N PRO A 296 1.62 -8.43 0.68
CA PRO A 296 0.99 -7.28 0.02
C PRO A 296 -0.34 -6.92 0.68
N HIS A 297 -0.63 -5.62 0.76
CA HIS A 297 -1.86 -5.04 1.35
C HIS A 297 -2.68 -4.21 0.34
N ASP A 298 -2.27 -4.18 -0.93
CA ASP A 298 -2.90 -3.41 -2.01
C ASP A 298 -4.37 -3.79 -2.26
N GLY A 299 -4.78 -5.03 -1.97
CA GLY A 299 -6.18 -5.44 -2.02
C GLY A 299 -7.09 -4.63 -1.07
N TRP A 300 -6.59 -4.10 0.05
CA TRP A 300 -7.37 -3.18 0.88
C TRP A 300 -7.52 -1.81 0.22
N LEU A 301 -6.54 -1.36 -0.55
CA LEU A 301 -6.67 -0.14 -1.35
C LEU A 301 -7.74 -0.34 -2.44
N ASP A 302 -7.78 -1.51 -3.09
CA ASP A 302 -8.86 -1.89 -4.03
C ASP A 302 -10.23 -1.88 -3.36
N LEU A 303 -10.33 -2.43 -2.15
CA LEU A 303 -11.55 -2.39 -1.35
C LEU A 303 -12.00 -0.95 -1.08
N ALA A 304 -11.08 -0.05 -0.72
CA ALA A 304 -11.40 1.32 -0.36
C ALA A 304 -11.85 2.18 -1.56
N LYS A 305 -11.34 1.92 -2.77
CA LYS A 305 -11.56 2.76 -3.96
C LYS A 305 -13.03 3.15 -4.22
N PRO A 306 -14.00 2.22 -4.31
CA PRO A 306 -15.38 2.59 -4.57
C PRO A 306 -16.03 3.31 -3.37
N TYR A 307 -15.57 3.08 -2.14
CA TYR A 307 -16.03 3.82 -0.96
C TYR A 307 -15.51 5.26 -0.96
N ILE A 308 -14.26 5.50 -1.36
CA ILE A 308 -13.71 6.85 -1.51
C ILE A 308 -14.53 7.65 -2.51
N ALA A 309 -14.82 7.06 -3.69
CA ALA A 309 -15.66 7.69 -4.70
C ALA A 309 -17.07 8.00 -4.16
N ALA A 310 -17.69 7.05 -3.46
CA ALA A 310 -18.99 7.26 -2.82
C ALA A 310 -18.95 8.35 -1.74
N PHE A 311 -17.87 8.44 -0.97
CA PHE A 311 -17.67 9.44 0.07
C PHE A 311 -17.58 10.84 -0.51
N HIS A 312 -16.77 11.03 -1.55
CA HIS A 312 -16.64 12.30 -2.29
C HIS A 312 -17.97 12.78 -2.86
N ASP A 313 -18.79 11.86 -3.37
CA ASP A 313 -20.14 12.15 -3.88
C ASP A 313 -21.16 12.48 -2.76
N GLY A 314 -20.78 12.31 -1.49
CA GLY A 314 -21.68 12.52 -0.36
C GLY A 314 -22.68 11.36 -0.16
N ALA A 315 -22.42 10.19 -0.74
CA ALA A 315 -23.25 9.02 -0.54
C ALA A 315 -23.18 8.53 0.92
N THR A 316 -24.27 7.94 1.39
CA THR A 316 -24.40 7.40 2.77
C THR A 316 -24.33 5.87 2.82
N SER A 317 -24.07 5.23 1.69
CA SER A 317 -23.96 3.78 1.53
C SER A 317 -23.30 3.45 0.20
N LEU A 318 -22.57 2.35 0.12
CA LEU A 318 -21.96 1.93 -1.13
C LEU A 318 -22.98 1.20 -2.02
N SER A 319 -23.37 1.83 -3.12
CA SER A 319 -24.19 1.20 -4.14
C SER A 319 -23.35 0.59 -5.27
N SER A 320 -23.90 -0.38 -6.00
CA SER A 320 -23.18 -1.03 -7.12
C SER A 320 -22.82 -0.09 -8.26
N SER A 321 -23.35 1.15 -8.32
CA SER A 321 -22.94 2.12 -9.34
C SER A 321 -21.50 2.63 -9.17
N TYR A 322 -20.93 2.51 -7.98
CA TYR A 322 -19.53 2.84 -7.70
C TYR A 322 -18.58 1.68 -7.98
N ILE A 323 -19.12 0.49 -8.23
CA ILE A 323 -18.36 -0.72 -8.52
C ILE A 323 -18.28 -0.88 -10.04
N THR A 324 -17.11 -0.58 -10.61
CA THR A 324 -16.91 -0.60 -12.06
C THR A 324 -16.57 -1.99 -12.60
N GLU A 325 -16.07 -2.88 -11.74
CA GLU A 325 -15.64 -4.24 -12.06
C GLU A 325 -15.94 -5.17 -10.89
N ASP A 326 -16.27 -6.44 -11.17
CA ASP A 326 -16.40 -7.44 -10.11
C ASP A 326 -15.02 -7.74 -9.51
N GLN A 327 -14.92 -7.73 -8.18
CA GLN A 327 -13.70 -8.10 -7.46
C GLN A 327 -14.00 -8.99 -6.25
N LEU A 328 -13.07 -9.90 -5.93
CA LEU A 328 -13.00 -10.57 -4.63
C LEU A 328 -11.70 -10.14 -3.95
N ILE A 329 -11.79 -9.44 -2.82
CA ILE A 329 -10.65 -9.05 -1.99
C ILE A 329 -10.62 -9.99 -0.80
N TYR A 330 -9.48 -10.60 -0.50
CA TYR A 330 -9.37 -11.58 0.57
C TYR A 330 -8.12 -11.35 1.41
N TRP A 331 -8.18 -11.76 2.69
CA TRP A 331 -7.04 -11.70 3.58
C TRP A 331 -7.11 -12.72 4.69
N TYR A 332 -5.94 -13.05 5.24
CA TYR A 332 -5.77 -13.99 6.34
C TYR A 332 -4.33 -13.94 6.88
N ARG A 333 -4.11 -14.45 8.08
CA ARG A 333 -2.77 -14.70 8.60
C ARG A 333 -2.17 -15.96 8.00
N PRO A 334 -0.85 -16.01 7.77
CA PRO A 334 -0.18 -17.18 7.18
C PRO A 334 -0.09 -18.38 8.12
N GLN A 335 -0.46 -18.21 9.39
CA GLN A 335 -0.43 -19.24 10.42
C GLN A 335 -1.56 -19.03 11.43
N PRO A 336 -2.09 -20.10 12.07
CA PRO A 336 -3.06 -19.97 13.14
C PRO A 336 -2.50 -19.25 14.37
N ARG A 337 -3.34 -18.52 15.11
CA ARG A 337 -2.93 -17.76 16.30
C ARG A 337 -2.35 -18.62 17.42
N LEU A 338 -2.78 -19.89 17.49
CA LEU A 338 -2.35 -20.87 18.48
C LEU A 338 -1.13 -21.68 18.04
N MET A 339 -0.53 -21.37 16.90
CA MET A 339 0.78 -21.91 16.54
C MET A 339 1.76 -21.64 17.70
N ASP A 340 2.64 -22.59 17.99
CA ASP A 340 3.66 -22.44 19.04
C ASP A 340 5.00 -22.13 18.40
N CYS A 341 5.45 -20.89 18.58
CA CYS A 341 6.72 -20.39 18.07
C CYS A 341 7.71 -20.06 19.20
N ASP A 342 7.39 -20.41 20.46
CA ASP A 342 8.14 -19.96 21.63
C ASP A 342 9.64 -20.28 21.56
N ALA A 343 9.99 -21.43 21.00
CA ALA A 343 11.37 -21.88 20.90
C ALA A 343 12.23 -21.05 19.93
N THR A 344 11.61 -20.38 18.97
CA THR A 344 12.28 -19.69 17.85
C THR A 344 11.97 -18.20 17.77
N ASP A 345 10.97 -17.72 18.50
CA ASP A 345 10.47 -16.36 18.40
C ASP A 345 11.36 -15.34 19.14
N THR A 346 11.53 -14.14 18.57
CA THR A 346 12.41 -13.09 19.11
C THR A 346 11.88 -12.44 20.40
N CYS A 347 10.56 -12.35 20.56
CA CYS A 347 9.90 -11.65 21.66
C CYS A 347 9.73 -12.49 22.94
N MET A 348 10.29 -13.69 22.99
CA MET A 348 10.25 -14.60 24.16
C MET A 348 11.30 -14.28 25.24
N VAL A 349 11.80 -13.05 25.25
CA VAL A 349 12.79 -12.54 26.20
C VAL A 349 12.48 -11.08 26.55
N ALA A 350 13.03 -10.58 27.65
CA ALA A 350 12.93 -9.16 27.99
C ALA A 350 13.60 -8.27 26.93
N ALA A 351 12.98 -7.12 26.65
CA ALA A 351 13.48 -6.10 25.74
C ALA A 351 13.27 -4.69 26.33
N ASN A 352 13.65 -3.64 25.59
CA ASN A 352 13.36 -2.27 26.04
C ASN A 352 11.84 -2.08 26.14
N ASN A 353 11.36 -1.58 27.28
CA ASN A 353 9.95 -1.27 27.48
C ASN A 353 9.72 0.10 28.12
N ASP A 354 10.62 1.06 27.90
CA ASP A 354 10.51 2.42 28.44
C ASP A 354 9.21 3.12 28.01
N THR A 355 8.65 2.72 26.86
CA THR A 355 7.38 3.23 26.31
C THR A 355 6.14 2.49 26.81
N GLY A 356 6.29 1.33 27.47
CA GLY A 356 5.17 0.45 27.85
C GLY A 356 4.51 -0.28 26.68
N ASN A 357 5.17 -0.33 25.52
CA ASN A 357 4.65 -0.92 24.28
C ASN A 357 5.16 -2.36 24.02
N TYR A 358 6.12 -2.85 24.79
CA TYR A 358 6.63 -4.21 24.65
C TYR A 358 5.95 -5.16 25.65
N PHE A 359 5.47 -6.29 25.14
CA PHE A 359 4.94 -7.40 25.92
C PHE A 359 5.79 -8.63 25.61
N GLU A 360 6.45 -9.20 26.62
CA GLU A 360 7.21 -10.44 26.44
C GLU A 360 6.25 -11.60 26.13
N GLY A 361 6.48 -12.31 25.04
CA GLY A 361 5.67 -13.44 24.59
C GLY A 361 5.08 -13.30 23.19
N ARG A 362 4.02 -14.08 22.94
CA ARG A 362 3.12 -13.88 21.79
C ARG A 362 2.51 -12.46 21.84
N PRO A 363 2.27 -11.79 20.70
CA PRO A 363 1.75 -10.41 20.68
C PRO A 363 0.55 -10.21 21.59
N ASN A 364 0.57 -9.19 22.46
CA ASN A 364 -0.56 -8.88 23.32
C ASN A 364 -1.83 -8.62 22.47
N GLY A 365 -2.97 -9.20 22.86
CA GLY A 365 -4.22 -9.08 22.13
C GLY A 365 -4.49 -10.18 21.10
N TRP A 366 -3.54 -11.12 20.91
CA TRP A 366 -3.66 -12.21 19.93
C TRP A 366 -4.95 -13.03 20.05
N GLU A 367 -5.55 -13.11 21.25
CA GLU A 367 -6.79 -13.83 21.53
C GLU A 367 -8.01 -13.24 20.81
N SER A 368 -7.95 -11.96 20.46
CA SER A 368 -9.03 -11.25 19.77
C SER A 368 -9.07 -11.53 18.27
N MET A 369 -8.01 -12.11 17.71
CA MET A 369 -7.84 -12.28 16.27
C MET A 369 -8.36 -13.66 15.83
N GLU A 370 -9.33 -13.71 14.93
CA GLU A 370 -9.94 -14.97 14.48
C GLU A 370 -9.04 -15.79 13.55
N ASP A 371 -9.12 -17.12 13.67
CA ASP A 371 -8.49 -18.06 12.73
C ASP A 371 -9.42 -18.29 11.53
N ALA A 372 -9.54 -17.27 10.68
CA ALA A 372 -10.43 -17.25 9.52
C ALA A 372 -9.73 -16.73 8.26
N VAL A 373 -10.31 -17.09 7.11
CA VAL A 373 -10.08 -16.46 5.82
C VAL A 373 -11.25 -15.53 5.53
N PHE A 374 -10.95 -14.25 5.38
CA PHE A 374 -11.93 -13.21 5.11
C PHE A 374 -11.99 -12.92 3.62
N VAL A 375 -13.18 -12.62 3.11
CA VAL A 375 -13.38 -12.17 1.73
C VAL A 375 -14.44 -11.07 1.67
N VAL A 376 -14.18 -10.03 0.90
CA VAL A 376 -15.17 -9.03 0.48
C VAL A 376 -15.37 -9.16 -1.02
N ALA A 377 -16.63 -9.37 -1.42
CA ALA A 377 -17.05 -9.30 -2.79
C ALA A 377 -17.54 -7.89 -3.11
N LEU A 378 -16.97 -7.27 -4.14
CA LEU A 378 -17.45 -6.03 -4.75
C LEU A 378 -18.07 -6.39 -6.11
N LEU A 379 -19.39 -6.42 -6.20
CA LEU A 379 -20.09 -6.98 -7.36
C LEU A 379 -20.99 -5.95 -8.08
N GLN A 380 -20.91 -5.93 -9.41
CA GLN A 380 -21.83 -5.15 -10.25
C GLN A 380 -23.23 -5.76 -10.29
N SER A 381 -23.30 -7.09 -10.20
CA SER A 381 -24.53 -7.88 -10.17
C SER A 381 -24.37 -9.05 -9.21
N ALA A 382 -25.49 -9.53 -8.66
CA ALA A 382 -25.45 -10.64 -7.71
C ALA A 382 -24.78 -11.90 -8.32
N GLY A 383 -24.16 -12.71 -7.47
CA GLY A 383 -23.51 -13.95 -7.84
C GLY A 383 -23.25 -14.84 -6.63
N THR A 384 -22.59 -15.96 -6.86
CA THR A 384 -22.29 -16.95 -5.82
C THR A 384 -20.78 -17.00 -5.61
N VAL A 385 -20.34 -16.67 -4.40
CA VAL A 385 -18.92 -16.69 -3.98
C VAL A 385 -18.63 -18.02 -3.31
N GLN A 386 -17.58 -18.71 -3.74
CA GLN A 386 -17.07 -19.91 -3.08
C GLN A 386 -15.65 -19.65 -2.59
N VAL A 387 -15.41 -20.03 -1.34
CA VAL A 387 -14.10 -19.94 -0.69
C VAL A 387 -13.70 -21.33 -0.22
N THR A 388 -12.47 -21.73 -0.52
CA THR A 388 -11.84 -22.93 0.01
C THR A 388 -10.57 -22.56 0.75
N SER A 389 -10.44 -23.00 2.01
CA SER A 389 -9.21 -22.89 2.80
C SER A 389 -8.88 -24.26 3.38
N GLY A 390 -7.83 -24.89 2.86
CA GLY A 390 -7.50 -26.27 3.18
C GLY A 390 -8.69 -27.22 3.01
N PRO A 391 -9.15 -27.93 4.06
CA PRO A 391 -10.30 -28.84 3.98
C PRO A 391 -11.67 -28.15 4.05
N ASN A 392 -11.72 -26.84 4.28
CA ASN A 392 -12.96 -26.10 4.48
C ASN A 392 -13.40 -25.48 3.14
N THR A 393 -14.62 -25.76 2.69
CA THR A 393 -15.22 -25.10 1.52
C THR A 393 -16.61 -24.60 1.88
N GLU A 394 -16.85 -23.32 1.67
CA GLU A 394 -18.15 -22.68 1.87
C GLU A 394 -18.57 -21.89 0.64
N THR A 395 -19.89 -21.66 0.51
CA THR A 395 -20.48 -20.98 -0.64
C THR A 395 -21.55 -20.02 -0.16
N PHE A 396 -21.53 -18.80 -0.69
CA PHE A 396 -22.34 -17.68 -0.25
C PHE A 396 -23.03 -17.02 -1.44
N ASP A 397 -24.29 -16.64 -1.27
CA ASP A 397 -24.95 -15.73 -2.20
C ASP A 397 -24.54 -14.30 -1.89
N ALA A 398 -23.92 -13.63 -2.85
CA ALA A 398 -23.44 -12.26 -2.75
C ALA A 398 -24.33 -11.33 -3.61
N PRO A 399 -24.98 -10.31 -3.03
CA PRO A 399 -25.76 -9.35 -3.79
C PRO A 399 -24.86 -8.44 -4.64
N ALA A 400 -25.47 -7.66 -5.54
CA ALA A 400 -24.77 -6.51 -6.13
C ALA A 400 -24.44 -5.49 -5.03
N GLY A 401 -23.27 -4.84 -5.12
CA GLY A 401 -22.73 -4.00 -4.06
C GLY A 401 -21.55 -4.70 -3.37
N ALA A 402 -21.28 -4.31 -2.13
CA ALA A 402 -20.23 -4.91 -1.31
C ALA A 402 -20.84 -5.87 -0.28
N SER A 403 -20.19 -7.02 -0.08
CA SER A 403 -20.58 -8.00 0.95
C SER A 403 -19.36 -8.75 1.48
N ALA A 404 -19.29 -8.93 2.80
CA ALA A 404 -18.21 -9.65 3.46
C ALA A 404 -18.63 -11.06 3.90
N PHE A 405 -17.71 -12.01 3.82
CA PHE A 405 -17.85 -13.39 4.27
C PHE A 405 -16.57 -13.85 4.98
N GLN A 406 -16.69 -14.90 5.78
CA GLN A 406 -15.55 -15.54 6.43
C GLN A 406 -15.71 -17.06 6.41
N VAL A 407 -14.59 -17.77 6.31
CA VAL A 407 -14.52 -19.24 6.37
C VAL A 407 -13.45 -19.63 7.40
N PRO A 408 -13.65 -20.70 8.20
CA PRO A 408 -12.61 -21.18 9.09
C PRO A 408 -11.30 -21.44 8.33
N MET A 409 -10.17 -20.96 8.86
CA MET A 409 -8.90 -21.19 8.19
C MET A 409 -8.51 -22.68 8.22
N GLY A 410 -7.89 -23.14 7.15
CA GLY A 410 -7.34 -24.47 7.01
C GLY A 410 -5.94 -24.42 6.40
N PHE A 411 -5.09 -25.38 6.75
CA PHE A 411 -3.74 -25.48 6.20
C PHE A 411 -3.75 -25.76 4.70
N GLY A 412 -2.73 -25.25 4.00
CA GLY A 412 -2.54 -25.39 2.56
C GLY A 412 -3.05 -24.19 1.77
N PRO A 413 -3.51 -24.39 0.53
CA PRO A 413 -3.86 -23.30 -0.38
C PRO A 413 -5.27 -22.74 -0.16
N GLN A 414 -5.40 -21.44 -0.41
CA GLN A 414 -6.65 -20.68 -0.30
C GLN A 414 -7.14 -20.34 -1.69
N SER A 415 -8.33 -20.78 -2.07
CA SER A 415 -8.90 -20.52 -3.40
C SER A 415 -10.27 -19.90 -3.32
N PHE A 416 -10.56 -19.05 -4.30
CA PHE A 416 -11.73 -18.19 -4.34
C PHE A 416 -12.33 -18.24 -5.74
N SER A 417 -13.66 -18.20 -5.82
CA SER A 417 -14.34 -18.04 -7.10
C SER A 417 -15.67 -17.29 -6.95
N LEU A 418 -16.03 -16.61 -8.03
CA LEU A 418 -17.34 -16.00 -8.24
C LEU A 418 -17.99 -16.73 -9.43
N SER A 419 -19.24 -17.15 -9.28
CA SER A 419 -20.02 -17.78 -10.35
C SER A 419 -21.40 -17.14 -10.49
N ARG A 420 -21.97 -17.23 -11.71
CA ARG A 420 -23.34 -16.82 -12.02
C ARG A 420 -23.96 -17.84 -12.97
N ASP A 421 -25.18 -18.29 -12.66
CA ASP A 421 -25.89 -19.30 -13.46
C ASP A 421 -25.09 -20.60 -13.72
N GLY A 422 -24.18 -20.94 -12.79
CA GLY A 422 -23.31 -22.12 -12.89
C GLY A 422 -22.02 -21.90 -13.69
N GLU A 423 -21.80 -20.72 -14.25
CA GLU A 423 -20.57 -20.34 -14.97
C GLU A 423 -19.63 -19.53 -14.08
N THR A 424 -18.33 -19.85 -14.11
CA THR A 424 -17.30 -19.10 -13.38
C THR A 424 -17.05 -17.74 -14.03
N VAL A 425 -17.16 -16.68 -13.23
CA VAL A 425 -16.85 -15.30 -13.62
C VAL A 425 -15.41 -14.95 -13.25
N LEU A 426 -15.01 -15.24 -12.02
CA LEU A 426 -13.65 -15.05 -11.49
C LEU A 426 -13.23 -16.30 -10.73
N SER A 427 -11.96 -16.67 -10.79
CA SER A 427 -11.39 -17.70 -9.93
C SER A 427 -9.90 -17.54 -9.79
N GLY A 428 -9.37 -17.89 -8.62
CA GLY A 428 -7.93 -17.92 -8.41
C GLY A 428 -7.57 -18.54 -7.07
N THR A 429 -6.28 -18.81 -6.93
CA THR A 429 -5.67 -19.32 -5.70
C THR A 429 -4.70 -18.26 -5.21
N SER A 430 -4.72 -18.02 -3.91
CA SER A 430 -3.74 -17.15 -3.25
C SER A 430 -2.31 -17.65 -3.45
N LEU A 431 -1.35 -16.73 -3.48
CA LEU A 431 0.07 -17.06 -3.61
C LEU A 431 0.68 -17.53 -2.29
N LYS A 432 0.04 -17.25 -1.15
CA LYS A 432 0.57 -17.58 0.17
C LYS A 432 -0.26 -18.66 0.85
N ASP A 433 0.33 -19.83 1.10
CA ASP A 433 -0.36 -20.88 1.85
C ASP A 433 -0.47 -20.53 3.34
N ILE A 434 -1.47 -21.10 4.00
CA ILE A 434 -1.54 -21.16 5.47
C ILE A 434 -0.77 -22.39 5.90
N ILE A 435 0.27 -22.22 6.72
CA ILE A 435 1.20 -23.29 7.05
C ILE A 435 0.96 -23.85 8.45
N ASP A 436 1.28 -25.14 8.62
CA ASP A 436 1.43 -25.78 9.93
C ASP A 436 2.86 -25.56 10.43
N GLY A 437 3.18 -24.31 10.78
CA GLY A 437 4.49 -23.90 11.26
C GLY A 437 4.58 -22.39 11.49
N CYS A 438 5.75 -21.94 11.95
CA CYS A 438 6.03 -20.54 12.21
C CYS A 438 6.70 -19.88 11.01
N VAL A 439 6.07 -18.85 10.43
CA VAL A 439 6.66 -18.02 9.38
C VAL A 439 7.94 -17.41 9.93
N CYS A 440 9.08 -17.77 9.34
CA CYS A 440 10.40 -17.37 9.80
C CYS A 440 10.67 -17.58 11.29
N GLY A 441 10.05 -18.60 11.89
CA GLY A 441 10.24 -18.91 13.30
C GLY A 441 9.60 -17.92 14.28
N ILE A 442 8.78 -16.98 13.80
CA ILE A 442 8.16 -15.93 14.63
C ILE A 442 6.62 -16.04 14.67
N TYR A 443 6.02 -15.35 15.64
CA TYR A 443 4.61 -15.03 15.70
C TYR A 443 4.26 -13.95 14.66
N ASN A 444 4.21 -14.32 13.38
CA ASN A 444 3.77 -13.40 12.34
C ASN A 444 2.25 -13.24 12.39
N PHE A 445 1.81 -12.14 12.99
CA PHE A 445 0.42 -11.71 13.06
C PHE A 445 0.05 -10.70 11.97
N ASN A 446 0.95 -10.37 11.04
CA ASN A 446 0.58 -9.62 9.85
C ASN A 446 -0.36 -10.45 8.95
N ALA A 447 -1.16 -9.78 8.12
CA ALA A 447 -2.05 -10.41 7.17
C ALA A 447 -1.41 -10.47 5.78
N TYR A 448 -1.72 -11.54 5.04
CA TYR A 448 -1.58 -11.53 3.59
C TYR A 448 -2.88 -11.04 3.00
N VAL A 449 -2.83 -10.10 2.05
CA VAL A 449 -4.00 -9.62 1.31
C VAL A 449 -3.81 -9.94 -0.17
N GLY A 450 -4.88 -10.35 -0.82
CA GLY A 450 -4.90 -10.52 -2.27
C GLY A 450 -6.26 -10.16 -2.85
N SER A 451 -6.33 -10.13 -4.18
CA SER A 451 -7.57 -9.85 -4.89
C SER A 451 -7.71 -10.71 -6.14
N LEU A 452 -8.96 -10.85 -6.60
CA LEU A 452 -9.32 -11.39 -7.91
C LEU A 452 -10.13 -10.33 -8.67
N PRO A 453 -9.78 -10.00 -9.93
CA PRO A 453 -8.58 -10.43 -10.65
C PRO A 453 -7.28 -10.07 -9.90
N ALA A 454 -6.24 -10.90 -10.08
CA ALA A 454 -4.96 -10.69 -9.40
C ALA A 454 -4.30 -9.37 -9.83
N THR A 455 -3.77 -8.64 -8.86
CA THR A 455 -3.09 -7.36 -9.04
C THR A 455 -1.62 -7.54 -9.43
N PHE A 456 -0.91 -6.41 -9.50
CA PHE A 456 0.49 -6.30 -9.91
C PHE A 456 1.43 -6.99 -8.90
N SER A 457 2.63 -7.33 -9.35
CA SER A 457 3.68 -7.88 -8.50
C SER A 457 4.19 -6.82 -7.51
N ASP A 458 4.07 -7.10 -6.22
CA ASP A 458 4.41 -6.18 -5.13
C ASP A 458 5.46 -6.74 -4.14
N PRO A 459 6.71 -7.01 -4.58
CA PRO A 459 7.77 -7.49 -3.70
C PRO A 459 8.44 -6.32 -2.94
N LEU A 460 8.94 -6.58 -1.73
CA LEU A 460 9.87 -5.66 -1.08
C LEU A 460 11.12 -5.45 -1.94
N GLU A 461 11.63 -4.21 -1.96
CA GLU A 461 12.88 -3.88 -2.64
C GLU A 461 14.11 -4.28 -1.78
N PRO A 462 15.31 -4.44 -2.38
CA PRO A 462 16.50 -4.84 -1.62
C PRO A 462 16.83 -3.96 -0.40
N PRO A 463 16.74 -2.61 -0.45
CA PRO A 463 16.96 -1.77 0.74
C PRO A 463 16.00 -2.06 1.90
N SER A 464 14.77 -2.46 1.57
CA SER A 464 13.69 -2.81 2.48
C SER A 464 13.85 -4.19 3.12
N LEU A 465 14.91 -4.93 2.78
CA LEU A 465 15.22 -6.26 3.33
C LEU A 465 16.53 -6.28 4.13
N ASN A 466 17.17 -5.13 4.32
CA ASN A 466 18.52 -5.04 4.90
C ASN A 466 18.60 -5.56 6.34
N ALA A 467 17.54 -5.43 7.14
CA ALA A 467 17.45 -5.89 8.52
C ALA A 467 16.65 -7.20 8.67
N PHE A 468 16.29 -7.85 7.56
CA PHE A 468 15.42 -9.04 7.56
C PHE A 468 15.88 -10.17 8.50
N SER A 469 17.19 -10.43 8.54
CA SER A 469 17.75 -11.50 9.38
C SER A 469 17.94 -11.08 10.85
N GLU A 470 17.75 -9.81 11.19
CA GLU A 470 17.93 -9.31 12.55
C GLU A 470 16.79 -9.79 13.46
N GLY A 471 17.16 -10.35 14.62
CA GLY A 471 16.22 -10.95 15.58
C GLY A 471 15.76 -12.36 15.22
N LEU A 472 15.94 -12.83 13.98
CA LEU A 472 15.58 -14.20 13.59
C LEU A 472 16.49 -15.23 14.27
N LYS A 473 15.89 -16.26 14.89
CA LYS A 473 16.60 -17.40 15.50
C LYS A 473 16.68 -18.62 14.59
N VAL A 474 16.16 -18.52 13.36
CA VAL A 474 16.16 -19.58 12.36
C VAL A 474 16.92 -19.14 11.12
N SER A 475 17.51 -20.10 10.40
CA SER A 475 18.21 -19.87 9.13
C SER A 475 17.40 -20.33 7.90
N THR A 476 16.12 -20.67 8.09
CA THR A 476 15.24 -21.22 7.03
C THR A 476 14.56 -20.15 6.19
N CYS A 477 14.72 -18.86 6.54
CA CYS A 477 14.22 -17.74 5.76
C CYS A 477 15.36 -16.97 5.12
N SER A 478 15.10 -16.44 3.92
CA SER A 478 16.01 -15.59 3.16
C SER A 478 15.44 -14.19 3.04
N ALA A 479 16.32 -13.19 3.03
CA ALA A 479 16.01 -11.79 2.71
C ALA A 479 15.72 -11.64 1.21
N THR A 480 14.71 -12.35 0.71
CA THR A 480 14.34 -12.39 -0.71
C THR A 480 12.84 -12.65 -0.81
N PRO A 481 12.09 -11.86 -1.60
CA PRO A 481 10.69 -12.12 -1.88
C PRO A 481 10.50 -13.50 -2.51
N SER A 482 9.48 -14.25 -2.07
CA SER A 482 9.26 -15.65 -2.46
C SER A 482 7.95 -15.88 -3.20
N LEU A 483 7.03 -14.91 -3.19
CA LEU A 483 5.79 -15.02 -3.98
C LEU A 483 6.09 -14.92 -5.48
N GLY A 484 5.41 -15.76 -6.26
CA GLY A 484 5.58 -15.77 -7.72
C GLY A 484 5.17 -14.45 -8.37
N LEU A 485 5.79 -14.11 -9.50
CA LEU A 485 5.46 -12.92 -10.28
C LEU A 485 4.04 -13.04 -10.86
N THR A 486 3.09 -12.25 -10.37
CA THR A 486 1.83 -12.00 -11.08
C THR A 486 2.11 -11.06 -12.24
N SER A 487 2.11 -11.60 -13.46
CA SER A 487 2.18 -10.78 -14.67
C SER A 487 0.84 -10.09 -14.91
N THR A 488 0.69 -8.86 -14.41
CA THR A 488 -0.30 -7.92 -14.95
C THR A 488 0.36 -6.56 -15.17
N THR A 489 0.28 -6.09 -16.41
CA THR A 489 0.75 -4.77 -16.84
C THR A 489 -0.06 -3.69 -16.11
N PRO A 490 0.57 -2.58 -15.66
CA PRO A 490 -0.17 -1.42 -15.14
C PRO A 490 -1.25 -0.97 -16.13
N PRO A 491 -2.34 -0.33 -15.69
CA PRO A 491 -3.32 0.26 -16.60
C PRO A 491 -2.58 1.21 -17.55
N GLU A 492 -2.53 0.84 -18.82
CA GLU A 492 -1.97 1.67 -19.87
C GLU A 492 -2.75 2.98 -19.88
N THR A 493 -2.03 4.09 -19.80
CA THR A 493 -2.60 5.43 -19.93
C THR A 493 -3.31 5.52 -21.27
N ILE A 494 -4.64 5.69 -21.25
CA ILE A 494 -5.41 5.95 -22.46
C ILE A 494 -4.86 7.24 -23.08
N PRO A 495 -4.31 7.22 -24.31
CA PRO A 495 -3.90 8.44 -24.97
C PRO A 495 -5.14 9.28 -25.24
N THR A 496 -5.12 10.55 -24.83
CA THR A 496 -6.16 11.54 -25.16
C THR A 496 -6.21 11.76 -26.67
N GLY A 497 -6.93 10.90 -27.37
CA GLY A 497 -7.21 11.01 -28.79
C GLY A 497 -8.37 11.96 -29.04
N THR A 498 -8.06 13.16 -29.52
CA THR A 498 -9.05 14.15 -29.99
C THR A 498 -9.95 13.55 -31.07
N ILE A 499 -11.25 13.38 -30.76
CA ILE A 499 -12.25 12.88 -31.71
C ILE A 499 -12.59 14.00 -32.70
N THR A 500 -12.33 13.77 -33.99
CA THR A 500 -12.93 14.55 -35.09
C THR A 500 -13.96 13.66 -35.79
N PRO A 501 -15.21 14.09 -36.02
CA PRO A 501 -16.21 13.23 -36.65
C PRO A 501 -16.07 13.22 -38.18
N GLY A 502 -15.97 12.05 -38.80
CA GLY A 502 -16.13 11.93 -40.24
C GLY A 502 -15.83 10.57 -40.87
N SER A 503 -16.91 9.94 -41.37
CA SER A 503 -16.98 8.94 -42.45
C SER A 503 -16.80 7.45 -42.12
N ALA A 504 -17.92 6.75 -42.26
CA ALA A 504 -18.10 5.31 -42.32
C ALA A 504 -17.47 4.68 -43.56
N ILE A 505 -16.83 3.50 -43.43
CA ILE A 505 -16.85 2.42 -44.43
C ILE A 505 -16.76 1.05 -43.71
N THR A 506 -17.60 0.14 -44.21
CA THR A 506 -17.79 -1.30 -43.94
C THR A 506 -16.55 -2.19 -44.07
N GLY A 507 -16.50 -3.31 -43.31
CA GLY A 507 -15.75 -4.51 -43.71
C GLY A 507 -15.44 -5.48 -42.58
N ALA A 508 -16.20 -6.57 -42.49
CA ALA A 508 -15.90 -7.74 -41.67
C ALA A 508 -14.85 -8.64 -42.35
N ALA A 509 -13.92 -9.22 -41.59
CA ALA A 509 -13.25 -10.48 -41.94
C ALA A 509 -12.59 -11.14 -40.72
N THR A 510 -13.12 -12.32 -40.39
CA THR A 510 -12.57 -13.36 -39.52
C THR A 510 -11.43 -14.10 -40.24
N THR A 511 -10.33 -14.47 -39.57
CA THR A 511 -9.63 -15.76 -39.81
C THR A 511 -8.53 -16.07 -38.77
N THR A 512 -8.83 -17.11 -37.98
CA THR A 512 -8.08 -18.30 -37.54
C THR A 512 -6.58 -18.49 -37.86
N SER A 513 -5.87 -18.98 -36.83
CA SER A 513 -4.51 -19.53 -36.74
C SER A 513 -4.13 -20.65 -37.72
N THR A 514 -2.83 -20.75 -38.04
CA THR A 514 -2.12 -22.03 -38.22
C THR A 514 -0.62 -21.90 -37.90
N ILE A 515 -0.11 -22.87 -37.14
CA ILE A 515 1.29 -23.10 -36.73
C ILE A 515 2.04 -23.86 -37.85
N SER A 516 3.32 -23.54 -38.06
CA SER A 516 4.27 -24.46 -38.71
C SER A 516 5.64 -24.41 -38.07
N THR A 517 6.12 -25.61 -37.75
CA THR A 517 7.43 -25.99 -37.23
C THR A 517 8.42 -26.17 -38.37
N THR A 518 9.68 -25.76 -38.19
CA THR A 518 10.83 -26.44 -38.83
C THR A 518 12.12 -26.21 -38.04
N SER A 519 12.90 -27.28 -37.92
CA SER A 519 14.18 -27.41 -37.22
C SER A 519 15.32 -27.48 -38.23
N THR A 520 16.50 -26.88 -37.93
CA THR A 520 17.77 -27.18 -38.62
C THR A 520 19.00 -26.96 -37.72
N ILE A 521 20.01 -27.80 -37.94
CA ILE A 521 21.17 -28.14 -37.11
C ILE A 521 22.50 -27.57 -37.69
N SER A 522 23.42 -27.22 -36.78
CA SER A 522 24.92 -27.15 -36.85
C SER A 522 25.66 -26.24 -37.83
N THR A 523 26.70 -25.54 -37.33
CA THR A 523 28.11 -26.00 -37.40
C THR A 523 29.10 -25.09 -36.65
N THR A 524 30.14 -25.73 -36.13
CA THR A 524 31.24 -25.24 -35.27
C THR A 524 32.43 -24.70 -36.09
N SER A 525 33.18 -23.72 -35.55
CA SER A 525 34.61 -23.55 -35.89
C SER A 525 35.39 -22.84 -34.78
N THR A 526 36.56 -23.41 -34.45
CA THR A 526 37.58 -22.98 -33.49
C THR A 526 38.74 -22.27 -34.22
N PHE A 527 39.35 -21.24 -33.61
CA PHE A 527 40.75 -21.22 -33.11
C PHE A 527 41.42 -19.83 -32.96
N ILE A 528 42.19 -19.75 -31.86
CA ILE A 528 43.49 -19.06 -31.60
C ILE A 528 43.50 -17.59 -31.10
N SER A 529 44.18 -17.47 -29.97
CA SER A 529 44.49 -16.33 -29.12
C SER A 529 45.71 -15.53 -29.62
N THR A 530 45.66 -14.20 -29.48
CA THR A 530 46.86 -13.34 -29.37
C THR A 530 46.57 -12.18 -28.43
N THR A 531 47.46 -12.00 -27.46
CA THR A 531 47.44 -10.98 -26.40
C THR A 531 47.92 -9.62 -26.93
N THR A 532 47.23 -8.54 -26.59
CA THR A 532 47.82 -7.18 -26.59
C THR A 532 47.08 -6.31 -25.57
N THR A 533 47.83 -5.81 -24.58
CA THR A 533 47.41 -4.82 -23.60
C THR A 533 47.48 -3.42 -24.20
N THR A 534 46.35 -2.70 -24.20
CA THR A 534 46.34 -1.24 -24.32
C THR A 534 45.27 -0.66 -23.39
N THR A 535 45.71 0.24 -22.51
CA THR A 535 44.90 1.11 -21.67
C THR A 535 44.42 2.29 -22.50
N SER A 536 43.11 2.46 -22.59
CA SER A 536 42.48 3.70 -23.06
C SER A 536 41.07 3.82 -22.50
N SER A 537 40.83 4.96 -21.88
CA SER A 537 39.58 5.48 -21.36
C SER A 537 38.49 5.50 -22.44
N ALA A 538 37.33 4.92 -22.14
CA ALA A 538 36.17 4.88 -23.04
C ALA A 538 35.06 5.82 -22.56
N ALA A 539 34.65 6.67 -23.49
CA ALA A 539 33.50 7.54 -23.40
C ALA A 539 32.18 6.75 -23.39
N THR A 540 31.20 7.33 -22.72
CA THR A 540 29.79 6.97 -22.65
C THR A 540 29.16 6.81 -24.04
N SER A 541 28.65 5.61 -24.30
CA SER A 541 27.72 5.30 -25.39
C SER A 541 26.57 4.50 -24.80
N THR A 542 25.39 5.11 -24.72
CA THR A 542 24.12 4.49 -24.36
C THR A 542 23.78 3.38 -25.36
N THR A 543 24.07 2.13 -25.01
CA THR A 543 23.61 0.94 -25.73
C THR A 543 22.19 0.62 -25.31
N THR A 544 21.21 1.04 -26.11
CA THR A 544 19.82 0.56 -26.00
C THR A 544 19.72 -0.84 -26.59
N GLY A 545 19.43 -1.85 -25.75
CA GLY A 545 19.22 -3.25 -26.16
C GLY A 545 19.50 -4.23 -25.01
N THR A 546 19.06 -5.48 -25.14
CA THR A 546 19.38 -6.58 -24.20
C THR A 546 20.74 -7.16 -24.57
N CYS A 547 21.52 -7.64 -23.59
CA CYS A 547 22.75 -8.36 -23.91
C CYS A 547 22.42 -9.64 -24.67
N ILE A 548 23.04 -9.86 -25.83
CA ILE A 548 22.85 -11.03 -26.71
C ILE A 548 24.15 -11.80 -26.99
N ALA A 549 25.26 -11.38 -26.42
CA ALA A 549 26.50 -12.14 -26.41
C ALA A 549 27.36 -11.67 -25.22
N GLY A 550 28.03 -12.59 -24.55
CA GLY A 550 28.91 -12.26 -23.43
C GLY A 550 30.07 -13.22 -23.26
N THR A 551 31.03 -12.84 -22.44
CA THR A 551 32.19 -13.66 -22.09
C THR A 551 32.47 -13.56 -20.60
N GLY A 552 33.16 -14.56 -20.04
CA GLY A 552 33.62 -14.56 -18.66
C GLY A 552 35.02 -15.16 -18.54
N PRO A 553 35.73 -14.94 -17.42
CA PRO A 553 37.03 -15.54 -17.18
C PRO A 553 36.91 -17.06 -16.93
N ASP A 554 37.99 -17.80 -17.18
CA ASP A 554 38.12 -19.22 -16.81
C ASP A 554 36.90 -20.07 -17.19
N ASN A 555 36.35 -20.84 -16.25
CA ASN A 555 35.18 -21.69 -16.45
C ASN A 555 33.84 -20.93 -16.47
N TYR A 556 33.82 -19.59 -16.26
CA TYR A 556 32.65 -18.77 -16.60
C TYR A 556 32.48 -18.57 -18.10
N SER A 557 33.52 -18.77 -18.92
CA SER A 557 33.47 -18.47 -20.36
C SER A 557 32.28 -19.12 -21.07
N GLY A 558 32.02 -20.40 -20.80
CA GLY A 558 30.87 -21.12 -21.37
C GLY A 558 29.54 -20.63 -20.82
N LEU A 559 29.46 -20.37 -19.50
CA LEU A 559 28.24 -19.90 -18.83
C LEU A 559 27.84 -18.50 -19.29
N CYS A 560 28.78 -17.56 -19.30
CA CYS A 560 28.54 -16.20 -19.76
C CYS A 560 28.20 -16.17 -21.25
N SER A 561 28.85 -16.98 -22.07
CA SER A 561 28.52 -17.09 -23.50
C SER A 561 27.07 -17.56 -23.70
N PHE A 562 26.65 -18.59 -22.97
CA PHE A 562 25.29 -19.12 -23.07
C PHE A 562 24.25 -18.16 -22.47
N CYS A 563 24.42 -17.73 -21.22
CA CYS A 563 23.41 -16.98 -20.50
C CYS A 563 23.24 -15.56 -21.08
N CYS A 564 24.34 -14.89 -21.40
CA CYS A 564 24.29 -13.56 -22.01
C CYS A 564 23.72 -13.59 -23.43
N ASN A 565 23.70 -14.74 -24.12
CA ASN A 565 23.01 -14.85 -25.41
C ASN A 565 21.49 -14.72 -25.29
N TYR A 566 20.95 -14.94 -24.09
CA TYR A 566 19.52 -14.96 -23.80
C TYR A 566 19.11 -13.88 -22.80
N GLY A 567 19.91 -12.81 -22.67
CA GLY A 567 19.61 -11.67 -21.80
C GLY A 567 19.92 -11.87 -20.32
N TYR A 568 20.34 -13.06 -19.88
CA TYR A 568 20.79 -13.30 -18.51
C TYR A 568 22.30 -13.05 -18.39
N CYS A 569 22.71 -11.78 -18.25
CA CYS A 569 24.11 -11.39 -18.23
C CYS A 569 24.49 -10.55 -16.99
N PRO A 570 24.77 -11.18 -15.84
CA PRO A 570 25.22 -10.49 -14.63
C PRO A 570 26.54 -9.74 -14.90
N GLY A 571 26.52 -8.40 -14.75
CA GLY A 571 27.64 -7.50 -15.06
C GLY A 571 27.52 -6.70 -16.37
N SER A 572 26.46 -6.90 -17.16
CA SER A 572 26.26 -6.19 -18.43
C SER A 572 25.86 -4.71 -18.27
N ASP A 573 25.09 -4.37 -17.24
CA ASP A 573 24.62 -3.02 -16.90
C ASP A 573 25.61 -2.20 -16.06
N GLY A 574 26.83 -2.70 -15.86
CA GLY A 574 27.83 -2.10 -14.98
C GLY A 574 27.72 -2.53 -13.51
N SER A 575 26.79 -3.43 -13.17
CA SER A 575 26.78 -4.15 -11.89
C SER A 575 28.03 -5.03 -11.72
N ALA A 576 28.34 -5.39 -10.49
CA ALA A 576 29.40 -6.38 -10.23
C ALA A 576 28.92 -7.77 -10.69
N GLY A 577 29.62 -8.39 -11.64
CA GLY A 577 29.29 -9.72 -12.13
C GLY A 577 30.43 -10.39 -12.89
N PRO A 578 30.45 -11.73 -12.97
CA PRO A 578 31.52 -12.48 -13.63
C PRO A 578 31.45 -12.41 -15.17
N CYS A 579 30.35 -11.90 -15.74
CA CYS A 579 30.18 -11.80 -17.19
C CYS A 579 30.38 -10.37 -17.70
N THR A 580 30.98 -10.28 -18.89
CA THR A 580 31.09 -9.03 -19.66
C THR A 580 30.27 -9.18 -20.93
N CYS A 581 29.31 -8.28 -21.14
CA CYS A 581 28.56 -8.24 -22.38
C CYS A 581 29.45 -7.81 -23.54
N THR A 582 29.41 -8.53 -24.65
CA THR A 582 30.19 -8.26 -25.86
C THR A 582 29.33 -7.81 -27.04
N ALA A 583 28.00 -7.99 -26.97
CA ALA A 583 27.05 -7.45 -27.95
C ALA A 583 25.65 -7.21 -27.36
N TYR A 584 24.99 -6.13 -27.81
CA TYR A 584 23.60 -5.80 -27.48
C TYR A 584 22.71 -5.88 -28.72
N GLY A 585 21.46 -6.31 -28.54
CA GLY A 585 20.48 -6.41 -29.62
C GLY A 585 19.07 -6.74 -29.12
N ASP A 586 18.20 -7.16 -30.03
CA ASP A 586 16.84 -7.59 -29.70
C ASP A 586 16.84 -8.86 -28.82
N PRO A 587 15.92 -9.00 -27.86
CA PRO A 587 15.84 -10.19 -27.01
C PRO A 587 15.74 -11.49 -27.82
N VAL A 588 16.66 -12.41 -27.54
CA VAL A 588 16.63 -13.76 -28.13
C VAL A 588 15.76 -14.65 -27.25
N PRO A 589 14.73 -15.33 -27.80
CA PRO A 589 13.92 -16.26 -27.03
C PRO A 589 14.78 -17.36 -26.39
N THR A 590 14.54 -17.62 -25.10
CA THR A 590 15.25 -18.65 -24.37
C THR A 590 14.89 -20.05 -24.91
N PRO A 591 15.80 -21.04 -24.83
CA PRO A 591 15.44 -22.43 -25.07
C PRO A 591 14.33 -22.88 -24.10
N PRO A 592 13.54 -23.92 -24.41
CA PRO A 592 12.54 -24.43 -23.47
C PRO A 592 13.17 -24.83 -22.12
N VAL A 593 12.42 -24.63 -21.04
CA VAL A 593 12.84 -25.10 -19.71
C VAL A 593 12.85 -26.62 -19.65
N THR A 594 13.94 -27.19 -19.13
CA THR A 594 14.14 -28.64 -18.98
C THR A 594 13.80 -29.12 -17.57
N GLY A 595 13.63 -28.22 -16.61
CA GLY A 595 13.45 -28.53 -15.20
C GLY A 595 14.72 -29.05 -14.52
N THR A 596 15.88 -28.94 -15.18
CA THR A 596 17.16 -29.37 -14.61
C THR A 596 17.67 -28.32 -13.64
N VAL A 597 17.76 -28.67 -12.35
CA VAL A 597 18.28 -27.79 -11.31
C VAL A 597 19.80 -27.84 -11.33
N GLY A 598 20.42 -26.75 -11.78
CA GLY A 598 21.86 -26.59 -11.84
C GLY A 598 22.40 -25.79 -10.67
N VAL A 599 23.42 -26.32 -10.00
CA VAL A 599 24.14 -25.62 -8.92
C VAL A 599 25.64 -25.52 -9.27
N PRO A 600 26.39 -24.60 -8.63
CA PRO A 600 27.84 -24.54 -8.81
C PRO A 600 28.51 -25.87 -8.45
N LEU A 601 29.63 -26.18 -9.12
CA LEU A 601 30.50 -27.28 -8.69
C LEU A 601 31.07 -27.03 -7.29
N ASP A 602 31.34 -28.10 -6.56
CA ASP A 602 31.99 -28.04 -5.25
C ASP A 602 33.31 -27.25 -5.32
N GLY A 603 33.38 -26.15 -4.56
CA GLY A 603 34.53 -25.25 -4.51
C GLY A 603 34.39 -23.97 -5.35
N GLU A 604 33.33 -23.85 -6.16
CA GLU A 604 32.97 -22.61 -6.85
C GLU A 604 32.10 -21.71 -5.96
N GLY A 605 32.20 -20.39 -6.13
CA GLY A 605 31.50 -19.40 -5.30
C GLY A 605 30.06 -19.10 -5.74
N ASP A 606 29.34 -18.29 -4.95
CA ASP A 606 27.92 -17.98 -5.19
C ASP A 606 27.66 -17.22 -6.50
N SER A 607 28.68 -16.59 -7.08
CA SER A 607 28.60 -15.92 -8.39
C SER A 607 28.32 -16.88 -9.55
N TYR A 608 28.43 -18.20 -9.36
CA TYR A 608 28.02 -19.20 -10.36
C TYR A 608 26.56 -19.63 -10.21
N LEU A 609 25.91 -19.38 -9.06
CA LEU A 609 24.60 -19.98 -8.73
C LEU A 609 23.53 -19.60 -9.75
N GLY A 610 23.38 -18.31 -10.02
CA GLY A 610 22.41 -17.83 -11.01
C GLY A 610 22.72 -18.28 -12.43
N LEU A 611 24.01 -18.33 -12.80
CA LEU A 611 24.44 -18.78 -14.13
C LEU A 611 24.21 -20.28 -14.33
N CYS A 612 24.51 -21.11 -13.32
CA CYS A 612 24.29 -22.54 -13.36
C CYS A 612 22.80 -22.89 -13.35
N SER A 613 22.01 -22.20 -12.52
CA SER A 613 20.56 -22.38 -12.47
C SER A 613 19.92 -22.08 -13.84
N PHE A 614 20.24 -20.93 -14.43
CA PHE A 614 19.72 -20.54 -15.73
C PHE A 614 20.21 -21.48 -16.85
N ALA A 615 21.52 -21.74 -16.93
CA ALA A 615 22.09 -22.51 -18.02
C ALA A 615 21.61 -23.98 -18.01
N CYS A 616 21.62 -24.63 -16.85
CA CYS A 616 21.21 -26.03 -16.73
C CYS A 616 19.70 -26.20 -17.00
N ASN A 617 18.86 -25.27 -16.51
CA ASN A 617 17.42 -25.29 -16.77
C ASN A 617 17.06 -25.02 -18.24
N HIS A 618 18.00 -24.54 -19.05
CA HIS A 618 17.85 -24.34 -20.50
C HIS A 618 18.71 -25.30 -21.34
N GLY A 619 19.14 -26.42 -20.75
CA GLY A 619 19.78 -27.53 -21.47
C GLY A 619 21.29 -27.41 -21.69
N TYR A 620 21.96 -26.41 -21.08
CA TYR A 620 23.42 -26.27 -21.11
C TYR A 620 23.99 -26.34 -19.68
N CYS A 621 24.46 -27.52 -19.27
CA CYS A 621 25.01 -27.73 -17.94
C CYS A 621 26.48 -28.20 -18.02
N PRO A 622 27.47 -27.27 -18.14
CA PRO A 622 28.86 -27.64 -18.32
C PRO A 622 29.46 -28.20 -17.02
N SER A 623 29.91 -29.46 -17.05
CA SER A 623 30.53 -30.14 -15.90
C SER A 623 31.87 -29.55 -15.43
N THR A 624 32.31 -28.45 -16.05
CA THR A 624 33.50 -27.68 -15.66
C THR A 624 33.15 -26.48 -14.77
N ALA A 625 31.87 -26.15 -14.61
CA ALA A 625 31.40 -25.05 -13.74
C ALA A 625 30.15 -25.40 -12.93
N CYS A 626 29.29 -26.30 -13.42
CA CYS A 626 28.04 -26.67 -12.78
C CYS A 626 27.91 -28.18 -12.55
N GLN A 627 27.08 -28.54 -11.58
CA GLN A 627 26.57 -29.88 -11.36
C GLN A 627 25.04 -29.86 -11.29
N VAL A 628 24.41 -31.02 -11.52
CA VAL A 628 22.96 -31.17 -11.40
C VAL A 628 22.66 -31.61 -9.98
N GLU A 629 21.77 -30.88 -9.30
CA GLU A 629 21.28 -31.27 -7.98
C GLU A 629 20.43 -32.54 -8.12
N SER A 630 20.84 -33.60 -7.42
CA SER A 630 20.30 -34.95 -7.54
C SER A 630 19.03 -35.18 -6.74
#